data_AF-A0A2N5TEW2-F1
#
_entry.id   AF-A0A2N5TEW2-F1
#
_cell.length_a   1.000
_cell.length_b   1.000
_cell.length_c   1.000
_cell.angle_alpha   90.00
_cell.angle_beta   90.00
_cell.angle_gamma   90.00
#
_symmetry.space_group_name_H-M   'P 1'
#
loop_
_entity.id
_entity.type
_entity.pdbx_description
1 polymer ?
#
loop_
_entity_poly.entity_id
_entity_poly.type
_entity_poly.pdbx_seq_one_letter_code
_entity_poly.pdbx_strand_id
1 'polypeptide(L)'
;MILASYSTCCHKGQVHIPVEYSNQSFPAFLRELMIGTDQRSLHFQRFLRSYNNALSFASLGARLDHTVQGQAGIFSFRVQGTLYHQIGSLLPEDGEVPAFAQIYVLGGNDIEEATQRQTQSRSAIDPEILLLLQNFINKNNSYAQFYRSI
;
A
#
# COMPACT_ATOMS: atom_id res chain seq x y z
N MET A 1 -9.64 12.40 -38.78
CA MET A 1 -9.02 12.44 -37.45
C MET A 1 -9.81 11.48 -36.56
N ILE A 2 -9.26 10.30 -36.29
CA ILE A 2 -9.98 9.25 -35.53
C ILE A 2 -9.85 9.59 -34.05
N LEU A 3 -10.94 10.06 -33.44
CA LEU A 3 -11.07 10.10 -31.98
C LEU A 3 -11.21 8.66 -31.52
N ALA A 4 -10.13 8.07 -31.01
CA ALA A 4 -10.20 6.78 -30.35
C ALA A 4 -11.10 6.92 -29.11
N SER A 5 -12.33 6.42 -29.22
CA SER A 5 -13.27 6.30 -28.11
C SER A 5 -12.91 5.05 -27.30
N TYR A 6 -12.37 5.23 -26.10
CA TYR A 6 -12.08 4.12 -25.18
C TYR A 6 -13.40 3.65 -24.54
N SER A 7 -14.04 2.64 -25.12
CA SER A 7 -15.41 2.24 -24.79
C SER A 7 -15.57 1.24 -23.63
N THR A 8 -14.49 0.89 -22.92
CA THR A 8 -14.49 -0.29 -22.03
C THR A 8 -14.45 0.03 -20.53
N CYS A 9 -14.20 1.29 -20.13
CA CYS A 9 -14.13 1.68 -18.72
C CYS A 9 -15.47 2.23 -18.21
N CYS A 10 -15.83 1.91 -16.96
CA CYS A 10 -16.96 2.52 -16.23
C CYS A 10 -18.34 2.48 -16.92
N HIS A 11 -18.62 1.42 -17.70
CA HIS A 11 -19.89 1.27 -18.45
C HIS A 11 -20.23 2.51 -19.30
N LYS A 12 -19.28 2.98 -20.11
CA LYS A 12 -19.41 4.21 -20.92
C LYS A 12 -19.69 5.47 -20.09
N GLY A 13 -19.16 5.54 -18.87
CA GLY A 13 -19.34 6.67 -17.96
C GLY A 13 -20.64 6.65 -17.16
N GLN A 14 -21.42 5.57 -17.23
CA GLN A 14 -22.64 5.41 -16.41
C GLN A 14 -22.34 5.02 -14.96
N VAL A 15 -21.13 4.52 -14.68
CA VAL A 15 -20.68 4.28 -13.30
C VAL A 15 -20.23 5.59 -12.69
N HIS A 16 -21.05 6.12 -11.77
CA HIS A 16 -20.64 7.19 -10.87
C HIS A 16 -19.94 6.58 -9.66
N ILE A 17 -18.62 6.75 -9.57
CA ILE A 17 -17.90 6.40 -8.36
C ILE A 17 -18.36 7.38 -7.27
N PRO A 18 -18.76 6.92 -6.08
CA PRO A 18 -19.30 7.77 -5.00
C PRO A 18 -18.26 8.74 -4.39
N VAL A 19 -17.07 8.86 -4.99
CA VAL A 19 -15.98 9.70 -4.53
C VAL A 19 -15.79 10.84 -5.53
N GLU A 20 -16.12 12.05 -5.11
CA GLU A 20 -15.87 13.27 -5.89
C GLU A 20 -14.41 13.71 -5.76
N TYR A 21 -13.55 13.13 -6.59
CA TYR A 21 -12.11 13.50 -6.63
C TYR A 21 -11.87 14.96 -7.04
N SER A 22 -12.85 15.63 -7.66
CA SER A 22 -12.75 17.02 -8.09
C SER A 22 -12.60 18.02 -6.94
N ASN A 23 -13.07 17.66 -5.74
CA ASN A 23 -13.05 18.53 -4.57
C ASN A 23 -11.90 18.22 -3.59
N GLN A 24 -11.08 17.21 -3.88
CA GLN A 24 -9.94 16.83 -3.05
C GLN A 24 -8.63 17.18 -3.75
N SER A 25 -7.85 18.05 -3.11
CA SER A 25 -6.49 18.32 -3.58
C SER A 25 -5.61 17.10 -3.31
N PHE A 26 -4.91 16.63 -4.34
CA PHE A 26 -3.94 15.56 -4.18
C PHE A 26 -2.81 16.03 -3.24
N PRO A 27 -2.45 15.27 -2.19
CA PRO A 27 -1.49 15.71 -1.18
C PRO A 27 -0.15 16.12 -1.81
N ALA A 28 0.32 17.33 -1.48
CA ALA A 28 1.52 17.91 -2.08
C ALA A 28 2.77 17.02 -1.88
N PHE A 29 2.99 16.54 -0.65
CA PHE A 29 4.12 15.67 -0.34
C PHE A 29 4.10 14.37 -1.18
N LEU A 30 2.92 13.80 -1.41
CA LEU A 30 2.79 12.58 -2.20
C LEU A 30 3.02 12.86 -3.68
N ARG A 31 2.62 14.04 -4.16
CA ARG A 31 2.94 14.52 -5.51
C ARG A 31 4.45 14.61 -5.69
N GLU A 32 5.12 15.31 -4.79
CA GLU A 32 6.57 15.47 -4.82
C GLU A 32 7.27 14.11 -4.86
N LEU A 33 6.90 13.18 -3.99
CA LEU A 33 7.47 11.82 -4.00
C LEU A 33 7.22 11.07 -5.33
N MET A 34 6.03 11.21 -5.92
CA MET A 34 5.61 10.46 -7.12
C MET A 34 6.20 10.98 -8.43
N ILE A 35 6.38 12.30 -8.56
CA ILE A 35 6.85 12.93 -9.82
C ILE A 35 8.18 13.69 -9.68
N GLY A 36 8.69 13.81 -8.46
CA GLY A 36 9.94 14.49 -8.18
C GLY A 36 11.14 13.74 -8.75
N THR A 37 12.22 14.49 -8.99
CA THR A 37 13.46 13.99 -9.60
C THR A 37 14.66 14.04 -8.64
N ASP A 38 14.44 14.46 -7.40
CA ASP A 38 15.46 14.45 -6.35
C ASP A 38 15.68 13.03 -5.80
N GLN A 39 16.76 12.85 -5.03
CA GLN A 39 17.15 11.55 -4.50
C GLN A 39 16.07 10.88 -3.64
N ARG A 40 15.32 11.65 -2.85
CA ARG A 40 14.25 11.14 -1.98
C ARG A 40 13.09 10.62 -2.81
N SER A 41 12.67 11.38 -3.83
CA SER A 41 11.60 10.99 -4.74
C SER A 41 11.97 9.77 -5.58
N LEU A 42 13.19 9.74 -6.14
CA LEU A 42 13.69 8.59 -6.90
C LEU A 42 13.80 7.33 -6.03
N HIS A 43 14.22 7.47 -4.78
CA HIS A 43 14.25 6.37 -3.82
C HIS A 43 12.86 5.82 -3.54
N PHE A 44 11.89 6.71 -3.26
CA PHE A 44 10.50 6.32 -3.05
C PHE A 44 9.92 5.59 -4.27
N GLN A 45 10.08 6.13 -5.47
CA GLN A 45 9.58 5.53 -6.71
C GLN A 45 10.18 4.14 -6.94
N ARG A 46 11.48 3.96 -6.66
CA ARG A 46 12.17 2.65 -6.75
C ARG A 46 11.56 1.61 -5.81
N PHE A 47 11.19 2.01 -4.59
CA PHE A 47 10.67 1.11 -3.55
C PHE A 47 9.15 1.23 -3.31
N LEU A 48 8.41 1.85 -4.23
CA LEU A 48 6.97 2.14 -4.08
C LEU A 48 6.15 0.93 -3.62
N ARG A 49 6.43 -0.25 -4.20
CA ARG A 49 5.76 -1.50 -3.80
C ARG A 49 6.06 -1.91 -2.37
N SER A 50 7.30 -1.74 -1.91
CA SER A 50 7.69 -2.06 -0.53
C SER A 50 7.00 -1.13 0.46
N TYR A 51 6.86 0.17 0.16
CA TYR A 51 6.08 1.10 0.99
C TYR A 51 4.61 0.70 1.07
N ASN A 52 3.98 0.40 -0.07
CA ASN A 52 2.59 -0.01 -0.12
C ASN A 52 2.34 -1.31 0.68
N ASN A 53 3.25 -2.29 0.57
CA ASN A 53 3.16 -3.52 1.35
C ASN A 53 3.37 -3.28 2.84
N ALA A 54 4.33 -2.42 3.22
CA ALA A 54 4.60 -2.11 4.62
C ALA A 54 3.40 -1.44 5.33
N LEU A 55 2.57 -0.71 4.59
CA LEU A 55 1.36 -0.02 5.08
C LEU A 55 0.07 -0.83 4.85
N SER A 56 0.18 -2.09 4.43
CA SER A 56 -0.99 -2.92 4.17
C SER A 56 -1.65 -3.42 5.47
N PHE A 57 -2.98 -3.55 5.46
CA PHE A 57 -3.78 -4.05 6.58
C PHE A 57 -3.91 -5.57 6.57
N ALA A 58 -3.68 -6.20 5.42
CA ALA A 58 -3.83 -7.63 5.22
C ALA A 58 -2.67 -8.14 4.38
N SER A 59 -2.24 -9.37 4.66
CA SER A 59 -1.28 -10.03 3.80
C SER A 59 -1.99 -10.62 2.59
N LEU A 60 -1.22 -10.82 1.52
CA LEU A 60 -1.68 -11.52 0.34
C LEU A 60 -1.24 -12.98 0.41
N GLY A 61 -2.19 -13.90 0.53
CA GLY A 61 -1.94 -15.33 0.41
C GLY A 61 -2.02 -15.76 -1.04
N ALA A 62 -0.91 -16.18 -1.64
CA ALA A 62 -0.92 -16.77 -2.98
C ALA A 62 0.12 -17.90 -3.09
N ARG A 63 -0.26 -19.00 -3.76
CA ARG A 63 0.72 -19.98 -4.25
C ARG A 63 1.33 -19.42 -5.53
N LEU A 64 2.56 -18.94 -5.42
CA LEU A 64 3.30 -18.37 -6.54
C LEU A 64 3.95 -19.49 -7.34
N ASP A 65 3.62 -19.54 -8.62
CA ASP A 65 4.40 -20.31 -9.57
C ASP A 65 5.53 -19.44 -10.12
N HIS A 66 6.76 -19.74 -9.69
CA HIS A 66 7.96 -19.00 -10.09
C HIS A 66 8.45 -19.37 -11.50
N THR A 67 7.91 -20.41 -12.13
CA THR A 67 8.32 -20.82 -13.48
C THR A 67 7.92 -19.82 -14.57
N VAL A 68 6.94 -18.95 -14.29
CA VAL A 68 6.46 -17.93 -15.23
C VAL A 68 7.14 -16.57 -15.06
N GLN A 69 8.09 -16.46 -14.13
CA GLN A 69 8.79 -15.21 -13.86
C GLN A 69 9.77 -14.92 -15.00
N GLY A 70 9.32 -14.11 -15.96
CA GLY A 70 10.06 -13.82 -17.19
C GLY A 70 11.39 -13.10 -16.95
N GLN A 71 12.28 -13.18 -17.93
CA GLN A 71 13.48 -12.34 -17.99
C GLN A 71 13.12 -10.97 -18.60
N ALA A 72 13.77 -9.90 -18.16
CA ALA A 72 13.60 -8.51 -18.64
C ALA A 72 12.43 -7.67 -18.07
N GLY A 73 12.15 -7.79 -16.77
CA GLY A 73 11.47 -6.71 -16.01
C GLY A 73 9.94 -6.72 -16.01
N ILE A 74 9.29 -7.62 -16.75
CA ILE A 74 7.86 -7.86 -16.60
C ILE A 74 7.65 -8.82 -15.42
N PHE A 75 7.19 -8.30 -14.29
CA PHE A 75 6.86 -9.10 -13.11
C PHE A 75 5.54 -9.85 -13.34
N SER A 76 5.64 -10.99 -14.02
CA SER A 76 4.54 -11.94 -14.16
C SER A 76 4.62 -12.98 -13.04
N PHE A 77 3.53 -13.15 -12.31
CA PHE A 77 3.36 -14.27 -11.39
C PHE A 77 2.03 -14.95 -11.69
N ARG A 78 2.03 -16.28 -11.64
CA ARG A 78 0.83 -17.10 -11.86
C ARG A 78 0.33 -17.58 -10.52
N VAL A 79 -0.95 -17.32 -10.26
CA VAL A 79 -1.67 -17.83 -9.08
C VAL A 79 -2.58 -18.95 -9.55
N GLN A 80 -2.53 -20.10 -8.87
CA GLN A 80 -3.49 -21.18 -9.08
C GLN A 80 -4.64 -21.05 -8.07
N GLY A 81 -5.87 -20.90 -8.56
CA GLY A 81 -7.05 -20.72 -7.72
C GLY A 81 -7.42 -19.25 -7.48
N THR A 82 -8.02 -18.96 -6.33
CA THR A 82 -8.51 -17.61 -5.98
C THR A 82 -7.46 -16.84 -5.18
N LEU A 83 -7.35 -15.54 -5.46
CA LEU A 83 -6.53 -14.61 -4.70
C LEU A 83 -7.32 -14.18 -3.45
N TYR A 84 -6.79 -14.44 -2.25
CA TYR A 84 -7.45 -14.10 -0.99
C TYR A 84 -6.57 -13.20 -0.12
N HIS A 85 -7.19 -12.21 0.51
CA HIS A 85 -6.56 -11.44 1.57
C HIS A 85 -6.60 -12.26 2.85
N GLN A 86 -5.45 -12.46 3.48
CA GLN A 86 -5.37 -13.05 4.80
C GLN A 86 -5.36 -11.94 5.83
N ILE A 87 -6.48 -11.81 6.53
CA ILE A 87 -6.60 -10.96 7.71
C ILE A 87 -6.39 -11.90 8.91
N GLY A 88 -5.24 -11.77 9.57
CA GLY A 88 -4.92 -12.57 10.74
C GLY A 88 -5.76 -12.21 11.96
N SER A 89 -5.40 -12.76 13.11
CA SER A 89 -5.95 -12.32 14.40
C SER A 89 -5.72 -10.82 14.59
N LEU A 90 -6.65 -10.18 15.31
CA LEU A 90 -6.60 -8.74 15.54
C LEU A 90 -5.44 -8.32 16.46
N LEU A 91 -5.07 -9.22 17.38
CA LEU A 91 -3.93 -9.10 18.27
C LEU A 91 -2.89 -10.17 17.90
N PRO A 92 -1.59 -9.88 18.09
CA PRO A 92 -0.56 -10.91 17.94
C PRO A 92 -0.74 -12.02 18.99
N GLU A 93 -0.26 -13.21 18.67
CA GLU A 93 -0.12 -14.27 19.66
C GLU A 93 1.03 -13.95 20.63
N ASP A 94 1.06 -14.60 21.79
CA ASP A 94 2.07 -14.38 22.81
C ASP A 94 3.48 -14.61 22.25
N GLY A 95 4.30 -13.56 22.24
CA GLY A 95 5.68 -13.60 21.74
C GLY A 95 5.84 -13.33 20.24
N GLU A 96 4.76 -13.18 19.48
CA GLU A 96 4.81 -12.82 18.07
C GLU A 96 4.94 -11.30 17.86
N VAL A 97 5.67 -10.92 16.81
CA VAL A 97 5.81 -9.50 16.44
C VAL A 97 4.56 -9.07 15.67
N PRO A 98 3.90 -7.96 16.04
CA PRO A 98 2.67 -7.53 15.39
C PRO A 98 2.85 -7.29 13.89
N ALA A 99 1.90 -7.71 13.06
CA ALA A 99 1.98 -7.53 11.61
C ALA A 99 0.68 -6.97 11.02
N PHE A 100 0.79 -6.25 9.90
CA PHE A 100 -0.34 -5.73 9.13
C PHE A 100 -1.32 -4.90 9.99
N ALA A 101 -2.60 -5.30 10.09
CA ALA A 101 -3.60 -4.64 10.92
C ALA A 101 -3.23 -4.55 12.41
N GLN A 102 -2.50 -5.54 12.95
CA GLN A 102 -2.14 -5.58 14.38
C GLN A 102 -1.28 -4.38 14.79
N ILE A 103 -0.45 -3.87 13.86
CA ILE A 103 0.38 -2.67 14.10
C ILE A 103 -0.50 -1.44 14.34
N TYR A 104 -1.63 -1.34 13.63
CA TYR A 104 -2.58 -0.25 13.84
C TYR A 104 -3.36 -0.42 15.15
N VAL A 105 -3.71 -1.65 15.53
CA VAL A 105 -4.48 -1.94 16.76
C VAL A 105 -3.65 -1.66 18.01
N LEU A 106 -2.41 -2.14 18.07
CA LEU A 106 -1.59 -1.95 19.26
C LEU A 106 -1.19 -0.49 19.45
N GLY A 107 -0.97 0.23 18.34
CA GLY A 107 -0.74 1.67 18.35
C GLY A 107 0.38 2.13 19.30
N GLY A 108 0.28 3.37 19.75
CA GLY A 108 1.03 3.89 20.91
C GLY A 108 2.24 4.77 20.55
N ASN A 109 2.98 4.44 19.49
CA ASN A 109 4.11 5.25 19.04
C ASN A 109 4.33 5.13 17.52
N ASP A 110 3.95 6.16 16.77
CA ASP A 110 4.03 6.16 15.31
C ASP A 110 5.45 5.91 14.79
N ILE A 111 6.50 6.33 15.52
CA ILE A 111 7.90 6.11 15.13
C ILE A 111 8.29 4.63 15.28
N GLU A 112 7.86 3.98 16.36
CA GLU A 112 8.11 2.55 16.60
C GLU A 112 7.33 1.71 15.57
N GLU A 113 6.07 2.05 15.30
CA GLU A 113 5.26 1.41 14.26
C GLU A 113 5.96 1.47 12.89
N ALA A 114 6.47 2.65 12.50
CA ALA A 114 7.19 2.82 11.24
C ALA A 114 8.49 2.01 11.21
N THR A 115 9.24 1.98 12.32
CA THR A 115 10.49 1.21 12.44
C THR A 115 10.23 -0.30 12.33
N GLN A 116 9.15 -0.77 12.95
CA GLN A 116 8.70 -2.16 12.87
C GLN A 116 8.30 -2.53 11.43
N ARG A 117 7.50 -1.70 10.77
CA ARG A 117 7.13 -1.88 9.35
C ARG A 117 8.34 -1.90 8.44
N GLN A 118 9.33 -1.03 8.67
CA GLN A 118 10.58 -1.01 7.93
C GLN A 118 11.33 -2.34 8.08
N THR A 119 11.49 -2.82 9.31
CA THR A 119 12.16 -4.08 9.63
C THR A 119 11.48 -5.26 8.94
N GLN A 120 10.14 -5.31 9.01
CA GLN A 120 9.34 -6.38 8.39
C GLN A 120 9.33 -6.32 6.85
N SER A 121 9.51 -5.14 6.25
CA SER A 121 9.52 -4.99 4.79
C SER A 121 10.69 -5.70 4.10
N ARG A 122 11.76 -6.03 4.85
CA ARG A 122 13.02 -6.61 4.35
C ARG A 122 13.56 -5.89 3.11
N SER A 123 13.31 -4.58 3.05
CA SER A 123 13.63 -3.69 1.93
C SER A 123 14.34 -2.45 2.48
N ALA A 124 15.14 -1.78 1.66
CA ALA A 124 15.84 -0.56 2.04
C ALA A 124 14.91 0.67 2.03
N ILE A 125 13.67 0.55 2.51
CA ILE A 125 12.75 1.69 2.54
C ILE A 125 13.20 2.72 3.57
N ASP A 126 13.08 3.99 3.21
CA ASP A 126 13.38 5.15 4.04
C ASP A 126 12.32 5.28 5.15
N PRO A 127 12.72 5.26 6.43
CA PRO A 127 11.81 5.32 7.57
C PRO A 127 11.10 6.68 7.68
N GLU A 128 11.68 7.79 7.22
CA GLU A 128 11.03 9.10 7.26
C GLU A 128 9.88 9.18 6.25
N ILE A 129 10.09 8.63 5.05
CA ILE A 129 9.02 8.53 4.04
C ILE A 129 7.92 7.59 4.54
N LEU A 130 8.29 6.48 5.17
CA LEU A 130 7.33 5.52 5.72
C LEU A 130 6.48 6.15 6.82
N LEU A 131 7.10 6.87 7.76
CA LEU A 131 6.40 7.60 8.81
C LEU A 131 5.47 8.67 8.24
N LEU A 132 5.92 9.43 7.24
CA LEU A 132 5.10 10.43 6.56
C LEU A 132 3.84 9.83 5.92
N LEU A 133 4.00 8.69 5.23
CA LEU A 133 2.88 7.96 4.63
C LEU A 133 1.97 7.33 5.69
N GLN A 134 2.53 6.76 6.76
CA GLN A 134 1.77 6.20 7.86
C GLN A 134 0.90 7.26 8.52
N ASN A 135 1.46 8.43 8.84
CA ASN A 135 0.71 9.52 9.45
C ASN A 135 -0.41 10.02 8.53
N PHE A 136 -0.14 10.08 7.23
CA PHE A 136 -1.17 10.43 6.25
C PHE A 136 -2.30 9.38 6.23
N ILE A 137 -1.98 8.09 6.25
CA ILE A 137 -2.97 7.00 6.29
C ILE A 137 -3.74 7.03 7.61
N ASN A 138 -3.06 7.12 8.76
CA ASN A 138 -3.69 7.18 10.08
C ASN A 138 -4.69 8.33 10.18
N LYS A 139 -4.37 9.48 9.57
CA LYS A 139 -5.25 10.66 9.58
C LYS A 139 -6.42 10.55 8.62
N ASN A 140 -6.29 9.93 7.45
CA ASN A 140 -7.27 10.04 6.36
C ASN A 140 -7.98 8.73 6.00
N ASN A 141 -7.46 7.57 6.40
CA ASN A 141 -8.04 6.27 6.08
C ASN A 141 -8.97 5.82 7.22
N SER A 142 -10.26 5.62 6.92
CA SER A 142 -11.27 5.23 7.91
C SER A 142 -10.99 3.86 8.55
N TYR A 143 -10.35 2.93 7.85
CA TYR A 143 -9.94 1.66 8.44
C TYR A 143 -8.77 1.85 9.41
N ALA A 144 -7.79 2.69 9.07
CA ALA A 144 -6.69 3.00 9.99
C ALA A 144 -7.21 3.61 11.30
N GLN A 145 -8.13 4.57 11.19
CA GLN A 145 -8.79 5.20 12.34
C GLN A 145 -9.59 4.17 13.15
N PHE A 146 -10.34 3.31 12.46
CA PHE A 146 -11.12 2.25 13.10
C PHE A 146 -10.22 1.28 13.87
N TYR A 147 -9.19 0.71 13.25
CA TYR A 147 -8.29 -0.24 13.91
C TYR A 147 -7.60 0.35 15.14
N ARG A 148 -7.22 1.65 15.08
CA ARG A 148 -6.62 2.38 16.22
C ARG A 148 -7.60 2.74 17.32
N SER A 149 -8.91 2.58 17.08
CA SER A 149 -9.97 2.85 18.06
C SER A 149 -10.42 1.61 18.83
N ILE A 150 -9.95 0.42 18.40
CA ILE A 150 -10.18 -0.87 19.08
C ILE A 150 -9.26 -0.94 20.30
#